data_AF-A0A972KAY0-F1
#
_entry.id   AF-A0A972KAY0-F1
#
_cell.length_a   1.000
_cell.length_b   1.000
_cell.length_c   1.000
_cell.angle_alpha   90.00
_cell.angle_beta   90.00
_cell.angle_gamma   90.00
#
_symmetry.space_group_name_H-M   'P 1'
#
loop_
_entity.id
_entity.type
_entity.pdbx_description
1 polymer ?
#
loop_
_entity_poly.entity_id
_entity_poly.type
_entity_poly.pdbx_seq_one_letter_code
_entity_poly.pdbx_strand_id
1 'polypeptide(L)'
;MRDTEDIDVAVTAGNFVLAVGDFRHFIIADRIGSTVELVENVVDSATGRPTGQRGVIHYWRTGSNVATVNAFRILNVATTA
;
A
#
# COMPACT_ATOMS: atom_id res chain seq x y z
N MET A 1 -12.38 -3.34 8.33
CA MET A 1 -12.90 -1.95 8.42
C MET A 1 -12.30 -1.39 9.70
N ARG A 2 -11.79 -0.15 9.71
CA ARG A 2 -11.36 0.43 11.00
C ARG A 2 -12.60 0.53 11.88
N ASP A 3 -12.61 -0.19 12.98
CA ASP A 3 -13.66 -0.09 13.98
C ASP A 3 -13.39 1.13 14.87
N THR A 4 -14.43 1.69 15.50
CA THR A 4 -14.35 2.95 16.26
C THR A 4 -13.29 2.93 17.37
N GLU A 5 -12.90 1.74 17.82
CA GLU A 5 -11.86 1.54 18.85
C GLU A 5 -10.45 1.95 18.39
N ASP A 6 -10.21 2.11 17.08
CA ASP A 6 -8.92 2.60 16.53
C ASP A 6 -8.82 4.14 16.55
N ILE A 7 -9.91 4.86 16.88
CA ILE A 7 -9.95 6.32 16.95
C ILE A 7 -9.65 6.77 18.38
N ASP A 8 -8.40 7.13 18.66
CA ASP A 8 -8.03 7.74 19.93
C ASP A 8 -8.44 9.23 19.95
N VAL A 9 -9.49 9.54 20.73
CA VAL A 9 -10.03 10.89 20.89
C VAL A 9 -9.23 11.78 21.85
N ALA A 10 -8.27 11.20 22.59
CA ALA A 10 -7.47 11.87 23.61
C ALA A 10 -6.08 12.31 23.10
N VAL A 11 -5.77 12.06 21.82
CA VAL A 11 -4.51 12.45 21.19
C VAL A 11 -4.75 13.37 20.00
N THR A 12 -3.84 14.33 19.77
CA THR A 12 -3.86 15.15 18.57
C THR A 12 -3.39 14.32 17.36
N ALA A 13 -4.33 13.86 16.56
CA ALA A 13 -4.07 13.06 15.36
C ALA A 13 -5.10 13.36 14.25
N GLY A 14 -4.74 13.06 13.00
CA GLY A 14 -5.66 13.09 11.86
C GLY A 14 -6.38 11.75 11.73
N ASN A 15 -7.68 11.72 12.02
CA ASN A 15 -8.49 10.50 12.02
C ASN A 15 -9.27 10.38 10.71
N PHE A 16 -8.59 9.97 9.64
CA PHE A 16 -9.18 9.80 8.31
C PHE A 16 -9.88 8.43 8.19
N VAL A 17 -11.20 8.44 8.37
CA VAL A 17 -12.01 7.20 8.50
C VAL A 17 -12.79 6.83 7.24
N LEU A 18 -13.05 7.81 6.38
CA LEU A 18 -13.84 7.60 5.17
C LEU A 18 -13.33 8.52 4.05
N ALA A 19 -13.14 7.94 2.87
CA ALA A 19 -12.94 8.67 1.63
C ALA A 19 -14.16 8.48 0.72
N VAL A 20 -14.74 9.58 0.25
CA VAL A 20 -15.86 9.59 -0.69
C VAL A 20 -15.54 10.50 -1.88
N GLY A 21 -16.02 10.13 -3.06
CA GLY A 21 -15.76 10.89 -4.26
C GLY A 21 -16.03 10.11 -5.54
N ASP A 22 -15.77 10.75 -6.67
CA ASP A 22 -15.86 10.11 -7.99
C ASP A 22 -14.52 9.45 -8.34
N PHE A 23 -14.44 8.13 -8.11
CA PHE A 23 -13.24 7.31 -8.37
C PHE A 23 -12.82 7.23 -9.83
N ARG A 24 -13.63 7.70 -10.79
CA ARG A 24 -13.18 7.87 -12.17
C ARG A 24 -12.04 8.89 -12.29
N HIS A 25 -11.86 9.77 -11.29
CA HIS A 25 -10.75 10.71 -11.19
C HIS A 25 -9.54 10.16 -10.42
N PHE A 26 -9.58 8.90 -9.95
CA PHE A 26 -8.43 8.21 -9.38
C PHE A 26 -7.81 7.33 -10.46
N ILE A 27 -6.63 7.71 -10.93
CA ILE A 27 -5.96 7.04 -12.04
C ILE A 27 -4.95 6.06 -11.47
N ILE A 28 -5.12 4.80 -11.82
CA ILE A 28 -4.15 3.74 -11.60
C ILE A 28 -3.48 3.47 -12.95
N ALA A 29 -2.16 3.60 -12.97
CA ALA A 29 -1.35 3.34 -14.15
C ALA A 29 -0.46 2.12 -13.89
N ASP A 30 -0.83 1.02 -14.53
CA ASP A 30 -0.07 -0.22 -14.46
C ASP A 30 0.73 -0.42 -15.73
N ARG A 31 1.99 -0.85 -15.58
CA ARG A 31 2.68 -1.50 -16.69
C ARG A 31 2.02 -2.87 -16.87
N ILE A 32 1.49 -3.13 -18.06
CA ILE A 32 0.90 -4.44 -18.37
C ILE A 32 1.98 -5.52 -18.24
N GLY A 33 1.65 -6.54 -17.45
CA GLY A 33 2.50 -7.68 -17.18
C GLY A 33 3.43 -7.48 -15.99
N SER A 34 3.83 -8.61 -15.43
CA SER A 34 4.83 -8.70 -14.38
C SER A 34 5.95 -9.61 -14.83
N THR A 35 7.12 -9.44 -14.23
CA THR A 35 8.33 -10.17 -14.58
C THR A 35 8.72 -11.05 -13.41
N VAL A 36 9.07 -12.29 -13.74
CA VAL A 36 9.47 -13.32 -12.79
C VAL A 36 10.89 -13.75 -13.15
N GLU A 37 11.78 -13.72 -12.17
CA GLU A 37 13.12 -14.29 -12.25
C GLU A 37 13.22 -15.49 -11.30
N LEU A 38 13.69 -16.61 -11.82
CA LEU A 38 13.97 -17.79 -11.01
C LEU A 38 15.35 -17.63 -10.37
N VAL A 39 15.42 -17.68 -9.05
CA VAL A 39 16.70 -17.75 -8.34
C VAL A 39 17.03 -19.22 -8.15
N GLU A 40 17.99 -19.70 -8.93
CA GLU A 40 18.38 -21.11 -8.89
C GLU A 40 18.88 -21.50 -7.50
N ASN A 41 19.86 -20.82 -6.92
CA ASN A 41 20.40 -21.21 -5.62
C ASN A 41 20.24 -20.10 -4.60
N VAL A 42 19.30 -20.27 -3.67
CA VAL A 42 19.19 -19.38 -2.51
C VAL A 42 20.37 -19.65 -1.58
N VAL A 43 21.05 -18.57 -1.17
CA VAL A 43 22.18 -18.61 -0.25
C VAL A 43 21.77 -18.02 1.09
N ASP A 44 22.28 -18.62 2.16
CA ASP A 44 22.10 -18.12 3.53
C ASP A 44 22.82 -16.78 3.71
N SER A 45 22.13 -15.79 4.30
CA SER A 45 22.65 -14.42 4.41
C SER A 45 23.80 -14.26 5.39
N ALA A 46 24.00 -15.19 6.33
CA ALA A 46 25.05 -15.13 7.34
C ALA A 46 26.30 -15.94 6.93
N THR A 47 26.11 -17.06 6.24
CA THR A 47 27.17 -18.03 5.93
C THR A 47 27.51 -18.12 4.45
N GLY A 48 26.67 -17.57 3.56
CA GLY A 48 26.86 -17.61 2.10
C GLY A 48 26.74 -19.01 1.49
N ARG A 49 26.27 -20.01 2.25
CA ARG A 49 26.14 -21.39 1.78
C ARG A 49 24.77 -21.62 1.14
N PRO A 50 24.67 -22.48 0.10
CA PRO A 50 23.37 -22.83 -0.48
C PRO A 50 22.43 -23.47 0.55
N THR A 51 21.18 -23.04 0.59
CA THR A 51 20.15 -23.55 1.52
C THR A 51 19.36 -24.73 0.97
N GLY A 52 19.60 -25.13 -0.29
CA GLY A 52 18.84 -26.18 -0.97
C GLY A 52 17.45 -25.74 -1.44
N GLN A 53 17.14 -24.44 -1.34
CA GLN A 53 15.87 -23.86 -1.78
C GLN A 53 16.01 -23.22 -3.16
N ARG A 54 14.87 -23.12 -3.87
CA ARG A 54 14.71 -22.30 -5.08
C ARG A 54 13.95 -21.03 -4.71
N GLY A 55 14.41 -19.89 -5.21
CA GLY A 55 13.77 -18.60 -4.99
C GLY A 55 13.03 -18.13 -6.24
N VAL A 56 12.10 -17.20 -6.04
CA VAL A 56 11.42 -16.50 -7.11
C VAL A 56 11.42 -15.02 -6.77
N ILE A 57 11.93 -14.20 -7.68
CA ILE A 57 11.79 -12.74 -7.60
C ILE A 57 10.70 -12.35 -8.58
N HIS A 58 9.60 -11.82 -8.05
CA HIS A 58 8.52 -11.25 -8.82
C HIS A 58 8.56 -9.74 -8.67
N TYR A 59 8.50 -9.03 -9.80
CA TYR A 59 8.33 -7.59 -9.77
C TYR A 59 7.28 -7.12 -10.77
N TRP A 60 6.48 -6.17 -10.31
CA TRP A 60 5.48 -5.46 -11.06
C TRP A 60 5.60 -3.96 -10.77
N ARG A 61 5.24 -3.15 -11.75
CA ARG A 61 5.32 -1.69 -11.66
C ARG A 61 3.92 -1.12 -11.79
N THR A 62 3.51 -0.45 -10.73
CA THR A 62 2.23 0.25 -10.62
C THR A 62 2.47 1.64 -10.05
N GLY A 63 1.59 2.58 -10.38
CA GLY A 63 1.53 3.90 -9.79
C GLY A 63 0.09 4.40 -9.77
N SER A 64 -0.23 5.31 -8.86
CA SER A 64 -1.57 5.88 -8.76
C SER A 64 -1.54 7.35 -8.41
N ASN A 65 -2.50 8.12 -8.92
CA ASN A 65 -2.70 9.51 -8.50
C ASN A 65 -4.16 9.97 -8.69
N VAL A 66 -4.54 11.01 -7.95
CA VAL A 66 -5.80 11.73 -8.13
C VAL A 66 -5.63 12.79 -9.23
N ALA A 67 -6.36 12.67 -10.33
CA ALA A 67 -6.34 13.64 -11.43
C ALA A 67 -7.08 14.94 -11.08
N THR A 68 -8.10 14.88 -10.22
CA THR A 68 -8.86 16.06 -9.78
C THR A 68 -9.17 15.96 -8.30
N VAL A 69 -8.40 16.68 -7.47
CA VAL A 69 -8.48 16.61 -6.00
C VAL A 69 -9.87 17.00 -5.48
N ASN A 70 -10.51 17.96 -6.13
CA ASN A 70 -11.84 18.43 -5.75
C ASN A 70 -12.95 17.36 -5.92
N ALA A 71 -12.70 16.27 -6.63
CA ALA A 71 -13.64 15.15 -6.77
C ALA A 71 -13.73 14.28 -5.51
N PHE A 72 -12.84 14.48 -4.53
CA PHE A 72 -12.76 13.67 -3.31
C PHE A 72 -12.94 14.50 -2.04
N ARG A 73 -13.53 13.89 -1.03
CA ARG A 73 -13.59 14.40 0.35
C ARG A 73 -13.20 13.28 1.29
N ILE A 74 -12.50 13.66 2.38
CA ILE A 74 -12.08 12.74 3.42
C ILE A 74 -12.74 13.19 4.73
N LEU A 75 -13.41 12.28 5.42
CA LEU A 75 -13.92 12.52 6.76
C LEU A 75 -12.76 12.42 7.76
N ASN A 76 -12.42 13.55 8.36
CA ASN A 76 -11.53 13.62 9.50
C ASN A 76 -12.38 13.77 10.77
N VAL A 77 -12.28 12.82 11.70
CA VAL A 77 -12.97 12.89 12.99
C VAL A 77 -12.15 13.76 13.94
N ALA A 78 -12.72 14.86 14.42
CA ALA A 78 -12.05 15.74 15.36
C ALA A 78 -11.77 15.02 16.68
N THR A 79 -10.57 15.22 17.23
CA THR A 79 -10.22 14.80 18.59
C THR A 79 -10.40 15.98 19.54
N THR A 80 -10.60 15.67 20.82
CA THR A 80 -10.81 16.68 21.88
C THR A 80 -9.55 16.95 22.70
N ALA A 81 -8.42 16.43 22.23
CA ALA A 81 -7.10 16.55 22.85
C ALA A 81 -6.53 17.98 22.79
#